data_AF-A0A844G6D0-F1
#
_entry.id   AF-A0A844G6D0-F1
#
_cell.length_a   1.000
_cell.length_b   1.000
_cell.length_c   1.000
_cell.angle_alpha   90.00
_cell.angle_beta   90.00
_cell.angle_gamma   90.00
#
_symmetry.space_group_name_H-M   'P 1'
#
loop_
_entity.id
_entity.type
_entity.pdbx_description
1 polymer ?
#
loop_
_entity_poly.entity_id
_entity_poly.type
_entity_poly.pdbx_seq_one_letter_code
_entity_poly.pdbx_strand_id
1 'polypeptide(L)'
;MYHQLLKRTFFLMTLCGSVMLSAGDDAWSKSGSHYSYTRTGKIAPESLPDGGIKYTFSLGCPEYPFDAGTGSCTPGDLKYSGNATRGPASGVTGTVEYGKDELPTSDTSMSMSGKLIPPEGAEGSQPTWSASATLQSPFWLEASPSDIVKAGTAVTVTAKGDPTESTWTIDSTDWKDHSQSNSEPYKTSSITLNRNMWDKLKWTPNPVPNGYLFPPAGTYTVAATTTEEKNARSADITVTVVDVIFVTPSGDPVTNPSSSNEFVFNNAASGVLTITLAVKVSPAGAIDLVKDNAVFEVDDITGSTKTWHANNPNGKATVSGDQLTATVTFTGLPASNDSFGKKTAKITCSGNGLSFEKTTDYEVFYRATATNHPTCASCAGCPNWFYYYKNASGGGSYKYKSSGRSQSLSAGGDSTVEIADEAYAGDEYITTSIVNGQLVATGWSSTIKYYPVFCGVLAHERQHANQQTNAGPPTDRDSDRLSNTFESNTSQTNPDDAESASGVLGGGWYDREVYAGGPVEQAGIASADKSKDWAYPGSNSQ
;
A
#
# COMPACT_ATOMS: atom_id res chain seq x y z
N MET A 1 18.79 -0.43 67.31
CA MET A 1 19.24 0.41 68.45
C MET A 1 20.57 1.04 68.03
N TYR A 2 20.55 2.31 67.60
CA TYR A 2 21.09 3.46 68.36
C TYR A 2 22.62 3.39 68.56
N HIS A 3 23.39 4.20 67.81
CA HIS A 3 24.08 5.44 68.29
C HIS A 3 25.51 5.14 68.80
N GLN A 4 26.59 5.88 68.54
CA GLN A 4 26.90 7.10 67.80
C GLN A 4 28.35 7.00 67.31
N LEU A 5 28.63 7.51 66.10
CA LEU A 5 29.99 7.84 65.67
C LEU A 5 30.33 9.26 66.14
N LEU A 6 31.54 9.38 66.68
CA LEU A 6 32.15 10.59 67.22
C LEU A 6 31.94 11.82 66.31
N LYS A 7 31.36 12.88 66.89
CA LYS A 7 31.53 14.26 66.43
C LYS A 7 33.03 14.60 66.52
N ARG A 8 33.69 14.73 65.37
CA ARG A 8 34.99 15.39 65.27
C ARG A 8 34.79 16.90 65.34
N THR A 9 35.34 17.48 66.39
CA THR A 9 35.64 18.91 66.53
C THR A 9 36.75 19.32 65.55
N PHE A 10 36.75 20.61 65.20
CA PHE A 10 37.76 21.41 64.46
C PHE A 10 37.62 21.46 62.93
N PHE A 11 37.94 22.55 62.21
CA PHE A 11 38.80 23.72 62.48
C PHE A 11 38.30 24.92 61.64
N LEU A 12 38.24 26.13 62.21
CA LEU A 12 38.07 27.38 61.47
C LEU A 12 39.48 27.84 61.05
N MET A 13 39.83 27.74 59.76
CA MET A 13 41.07 28.31 59.22
C MET A 13 40.76 29.57 58.44
N THR A 14 41.13 30.71 59.01
CA THR A 14 41.17 31.99 58.33
C THR A 14 42.50 32.12 57.61
N LEU A 15 42.52 31.86 56.30
CA LEU A 15 43.57 32.33 55.39
C LEU A 15 42.88 33.23 54.36
N CYS A 16 43.21 34.52 54.39
CA CYS A 16 42.88 35.56 53.43
C CYS A 16 41.59 35.37 52.59
N GLY A 17 40.47 35.92 53.07
CA GLY A 17 39.50 36.59 52.19
C GLY A 17 38.21 35.87 51.77
N SER A 18 37.91 34.65 52.22
CA SER A 18 36.61 34.01 51.91
C SER A 18 36.12 33.13 53.07
N VAL A 19 34.95 33.46 53.62
CA VAL A 19 34.24 32.62 54.62
C VAL A 19 33.28 31.73 53.85
N MET A 20 33.52 30.42 53.82
CA MET A 20 32.52 29.45 53.37
C MET A 20 31.51 29.21 54.50
N LEU A 21 30.22 29.41 54.22
CA LEU A 21 29.13 29.05 55.11
C LEU A 21 28.47 27.77 54.57
N SER A 22 28.60 26.69 55.34
CA SER A 22 28.11 25.32 55.13
C SER A 22 28.97 24.41 54.22
N ALA A 23 29.21 23.20 54.73
CA ALA A 23 29.88 22.10 54.03
C ALA A 23 28.81 21.20 53.41
N GLY A 24 28.75 21.28 52.09
CA GLY A 24 27.94 20.52 51.15
C GLY A 24 28.24 21.09 49.76
N ASP A 25 28.04 20.32 48.70
CA ASP A 25 28.44 20.71 47.33
C ASP A 25 27.72 21.98 46.82
N ASP A 26 26.74 22.52 47.55
CA ASP A 26 26.01 23.74 47.24
C ASP A 26 26.13 24.75 48.41
N ALA A 27 27.03 25.73 48.29
CA ALA A 27 27.30 26.69 49.36
C ALA A 27 27.44 28.14 48.85
N TRP A 28 26.99 29.09 49.68
CA TRP A 28 27.25 30.51 49.45
C TRP A 28 28.70 30.84 49.83
N SER A 29 29.37 31.57 48.95
CA SER A 29 30.67 32.19 49.19
C SER A 29 30.52 33.70 49.29
N LYS A 30 31.36 34.34 50.13
CA LYS A 30 31.36 35.80 50.32
C LYS A 30 32.73 36.37 49.98
N SER A 31 32.75 37.40 49.13
CA SER A 31 33.93 38.20 48.81
C SER A 31 33.57 39.68 48.93
N GLY A 32 34.12 40.36 49.94
CA GLY A 32 33.73 41.74 50.26
C GLY A 32 32.22 41.85 50.57
N SER A 33 31.52 42.70 49.82
CA SER A 33 30.06 42.90 49.89
C SER A 33 29.27 42.06 48.87
N HIS A 34 29.89 41.08 48.22
CA HIS A 34 29.25 40.20 47.24
C HIS A 34 29.07 38.78 47.78
N TYR A 35 27.88 38.22 47.54
CA TYR A 35 27.51 36.84 47.83
C TYR A 35 27.37 36.06 46.53
N SER A 36 28.11 34.96 46.37
CA SER A 36 28.06 34.11 45.18
C SER A 36 27.62 32.69 45.52
N TYR A 37 26.69 32.16 44.73
CA TYR A 37 26.21 30.78 44.82
C TYR A 37 26.42 30.06 43.49
N THR A 38 27.06 28.91 43.50
CA THR A 38 27.15 28.06 42.33
C THR A 38 26.57 26.71 42.68
N ARG A 39 25.57 26.27 41.92
CA ARG A 39 25.04 24.91 42.04
C ARG A 39 26.03 23.94 41.40
N THR A 40 26.50 22.96 42.15
CA THR A 40 27.54 22.03 41.67
C THR A 40 26.96 20.86 40.86
N GLY A 41 25.64 20.63 40.93
CA GLY A 41 24.90 19.69 40.10
C GLY A 41 24.10 20.34 38.97
N LYS A 42 23.80 19.57 37.91
CA LYS A 42 22.91 20.01 36.83
C LYS A 42 21.45 20.04 37.30
N ILE A 43 20.67 20.98 36.77
CA ILE A 43 19.22 21.06 36.97
C ILE A 43 18.55 20.24 35.89
N ALA A 44 17.87 19.16 36.26
CA ALA A 44 17.06 18.38 35.33
C ALA A 44 15.81 19.16 34.90
N PRO A 45 15.36 19.03 33.64
CA PRO A 45 14.10 19.61 33.20
C PRO A 45 12.88 18.86 33.75
N GLU A 46 11.79 19.60 33.92
CA GLU A 46 10.44 19.08 34.13
C GLU A 46 9.69 19.10 32.79
N SER A 47 9.07 17.99 32.40
CA SER A 47 8.26 17.92 31.18
C SER A 47 6.96 18.70 31.32
N LEU A 48 6.61 19.46 30.29
CA LEU A 48 5.33 20.16 30.18
C LEU A 48 4.33 19.33 29.36
N PRO A 49 3.01 19.53 29.53
CA PRO A 49 1.98 18.75 28.82
C PRO A 49 2.01 18.85 27.29
N ASP A 50 2.62 19.90 26.75
CA ASP A 50 2.75 20.17 25.31
C ASP A 50 4.04 19.61 24.71
N GLY A 51 4.86 18.89 25.49
CA GLY A 51 6.16 18.38 25.08
C GLY A 51 7.31 19.38 25.24
N GLY A 52 7.03 20.59 25.73
CA GLY A 52 8.06 21.52 26.19
C GLY A 52 8.71 21.08 27.49
N ILE A 53 9.66 21.89 27.97
CA ILE A 53 10.34 21.66 29.24
C ILE A 53 10.44 22.93 30.08
N LYS A 54 10.56 22.73 31.39
CA LYS A 54 10.77 23.79 32.37
C LYS A 54 11.93 23.47 33.29
N TYR A 55 12.76 24.47 33.57
CA TYR A 55 13.77 24.43 34.61
C TYR A 55 13.38 25.33 35.76
N THR A 56 13.60 24.85 36.98
CA THR A 56 13.34 25.59 38.21
C THR A 56 14.61 25.61 39.07
N PHE A 57 15.18 26.80 39.26
CA PHE A 57 16.34 27.01 40.13
C PHE A 57 15.95 27.82 41.36
N SER A 58 15.80 27.14 42.49
CA SER A 58 15.49 27.76 43.78
C SER A 58 16.77 28.02 44.57
N LEU A 59 16.90 29.25 45.09
CA LEU A 59 18.04 29.65 45.91
C LEU A 59 17.79 29.35 47.39
N GLY A 60 18.85 28.92 48.10
CA GLY A 60 18.86 28.82 49.56
C GLY A 60 19.20 30.14 50.26
N CYS A 61 19.16 30.17 51.59
CA CYS A 61 19.33 31.38 52.39
C CYS A 61 20.76 31.92 52.48
N PRO A 62 21.06 33.12 51.93
CA PRO A 62 22.24 33.88 52.35
C PRO A 62 21.96 34.58 53.69
N GLU A 63 22.97 35.28 54.21
CA GLU A 63 22.89 35.98 55.50
C GLU A 63 21.84 37.11 55.53
N TYR A 64 21.48 37.67 54.36
CA TYR A 64 20.58 38.82 54.22
C TYR A 64 19.35 38.50 53.33
N PRO A 65 18.19 39.15 53.54
CA PRO A 65 17.04 39.07 52.63
C PRO A 65 17.35 39.60 51.22
N PHE A 66 16.62 39.09 50.22
CA PHE A 66 16.74 39.54 48.83
C PHE A 66 15.94 40.83 48.57
N ASP A 67 16.46 41.70 47.70
CA ASP A 67 15.78 42.90 47.20
C ASP A 67 15.06 42.60 45.88
N ALA A 68 13.72 42.50 45.93
CA ALA A 68 12.89 42.10 44.80
C ALA A 68 12.88 43.10 43.63
N GLY A 69 13.28 44.35 43.84
CA GLY A 69 13.29 45.38 42.79
C GLY A 69 14.53 45.37 41.90
N THR A 70 15.49 44.49 42.16
CA THR A 70 16.83 44.54 41.54
C THR A 70 17.27 43.24 40.88
N GLY A 71 16.43 42.20 40.97
CA GLY A 71 16.74 40.87 40.50
C GLY A 71 16.68 40.73 38.98
N SER A 72 17.55 39.89 38.43
CA SER A 72 17.53 39.46 37.02
C SER A 72 17.82 37.96 36.92
N CYS A 73 17.33 37.34 35.85
CA CYS A 73 17.59 35.95 35.50
C CYS A 73 17.85 35.87 33.99
N THR A 74 18.88 35.11 33.59
CA THR A 74 19.24 34.92 32.18
C THR A 74 19.76 33.50 31.95
N PRO A 75 19.19 32.72 31.00
CA PRO A 75 17.90 32.98 30.35
C PRO A 75 16.74 32.85 31.35
N GLY A 76 15.58 33.42 31.02
CA GLY A 76 14.33 33.20 31.76
C GLY A 76 13.97 34.30 32.75
N ASP A 77 13.09 33.95 33.69
CA ASP A 77 12.43 34.89 34.57
C ASP A 77 12.74 34.62 36.05
N LEU A 78 12.78 35.69 36.82
CA LEU A 78 12.95 35.63 38.27
C LEU A 78 11.59 35.80 38.96
N LYS A 79 11.25 34.89 39.87
CA LYS A 79 10.03 34.95 40.69
C LYS A 79 10.36 35.01 42.18
N TYR A 80 9.60 35.83 42.90
CA TYR A 80 9.65 35.99 44.34
C TYR A 80 8.35 35.46 44.96
N SER A 81 8.43 34.63 46.00
CA SER A 81 7.25 34.05 46.63
C SER A 81 6.35 35.12 47.27
N GLY A 82 5.03 34.98 47.09
CA GLY A 82 4.02 35.80 47.77
C GLY A 82 3.87 37.26 47.30
N ASN A 83 4.32 37.62 46.09
CA ASN A 83 4.31 39.01 45.58
C ASN A 83 4.99 40.02 46.52
N ALA A 84 5.91 39.55 47.38
CA ALA A 84 6.46 40.38 48.44
C ALA A 84 7.57 41.29 47.90
N THR A 85 7.51 42.59 48.21
CA THR A 85 8.59 43.56 47.93
C THR A 85 9.79 43.40 48.87
N ARG A 86 9.67 42.53 49.88
CA ARG A 86 10.69 42.05 50.82
C ARG A 86 10.34 40.63 51.29
N GLY A 87 11.28 39.68 51.36
CA GLY A 87 10.96 38.33 51.86
C GLY A 87 12.15 37.45 52.25
N PRO A 88 11.93 36.42 53.10
CA PRO A 88 12.96 35.46 53.49
C PRO A 88 13.37 34.57 52.31
N ALA A 89 14.56 34.01 52.42
CA ALA A 89 15.30 33.44 51.30
C ALA A 89 14.74 32.19 50.61
N SER A 90 13.72 31.53 51.17
CA SER A 90 13.06 30.39 50.54
C SER A 90 12.15 30.75 49.36
N GLY A 91 12.22 31.99 48.87
CA GLY A 91 11.26 32.57 47.93
C GLY A 91 11.78 32.98 46.56
N VAL A 92 13.09 32.92 46.29
CA VAL A 92 13.64 33.35 44.99
C VAL A 92 13.87 32.15 44.08
N THR A 93 13.18 32.13 42.96
CA THR A 93 13.24 31.05 41.97
C THR A 93 13.45 31.64 40.58
N GLY A 94 14.50 31.17 39.90
CA GLY A 94 14.68 31.38 38.47
C GLY A 94 13.97 30.30 37.69
N THR A 95 13.24 30.67 36.62
CA THR A 95 12.58 29.71 35.73
C THR A 95 12.96 29.94 34.27
N VAL A 96 13.26 28.86 33.54
CA VAL A 96 13.42 28.86 32.08
C VAL A 96 12.43 27.86 31.50
N GLU A 97 11.72 28.25 30.45
CA GLU A 97 10.82 27.36 29.71
C GLU A 97 11.26 27.32 28.25
N TYR A 98 11.24 26.13 27.66
CA TYR A 98 11.49 25.91 26.23
C TYR A 98 10.29 25.20 25.64
N GLY A 99 9.83 25.68 24.48
CA GLY A 99 8.81 24.98 23.69
C GLY A 99 9.36 23.69 23.10
N LYS A 100 8.45 22.76 22.74
CA LYS A 100 8.81 21.45 22.16
C LYS A 100 9.70 21.52 20.91
N ASP A 101 9.62 22.62 20.16
CA ASP A 101 10.35 22.84 18.91
C ASP A 101 11.66 23.66 19.11
N GLU A 102 11.96 24.05 20.35
CA GLU A 102 13.08 24.91 20.73
C GLU A 102 13.93 24.30 21.85
N LEU A 103 13.90 22.97 21.98
CA LEU A 103 14.65 22.27 23.02
C LEU A 103 16.15 22.48 22.86
N PRO A 104 16.89 22.84 23.93
CA PRO A 104 18.33 23.02 23.85
C PRO A 104 19.01 21.67 23.58
N THR A 105 19.99 21.64 22.68
CA THR A 105 20.72 20.40 22.33
C THR A 105 21.94 20.15 23.20
N SER A 106 22.35 21.13 24.00
CA SER A 106 23.47 21.03 24.94
C SER A 106 23.10 21.62 26.29
N ASP A 107 23.89 21.30 27.31
CA ASP A 107 23.75 21.96 28.60
C ASP A 107 23.80 23.48 28.43
N THR A 108 22.95 24.17 29.18
CA THR A 108 22.81 25.63 29.10
C THR A 108 23.10 26.23 30.45
N SER A 109 23.78 27.37 30.51
CA SER A 109 24.00 28.08 31.78
C SER A 109 22.84 29.01 32.10
N MET A 110 22.43 29.01 33.36
CA MET A 110 21.50 29.98 33.94
C MET A 110 22.24 30.82 34.96
N SER A 111 22.01 32.13 34.93
CA SER A 111 22.56 33.08 35.87
C SER A 111 21.45 33.96 36.45
N MET A 112 21.55 34.24 37.74
CA MET A 112 20.65 35.11 38.48
C MET A 112 21.48 36.12 39.26
N SER A 113 21.02 37.37 39.38
CA SER A 113 21.75 38.38 40.16
C SER A 113 20.84 39.46 40.71
N GLY A 114 21.30 40.17 41.73
CA GLY A 114 20.57 41.32 42.28
C GLY A 114 21.24 41.90 43.52
N LYS A 115 20.46 42.62 44.32
CA LYS A 115 20.89 43.20 45.61
C LYS A 115 20.25 42.48 46.81
N LEU A 116 20.89 42.61 47.97
CA LEU A 116 20.39 42.15 49.26
C LEU A 116 20.01 43.34 50.14
N ILE A 117 19.17 43.12 51.15
CA ILE A 117 18.71 44.15 52.09
C ILE A 117 19.48 43.99 53.41
N PRO A 118 20.42 44.89 53.77
CA PRO A 118 21.12 44.81 55.04
C PRO A 118 20.19 45.15 56.24
N PRO A 119 20.52 44.70 57.47
CA PRO A 119 19.80 45.08 58.67
C PRO A 119 19.81 46.59 58.90
N GLU A 120 18.75 47.10 59.52
CA GLU A 120 18.59 48.52 59.81
C GLU A 120 19.74 49.04 60.68
N GLY A 121 20.44 50.09 60.23
CA GLY A 121 21.60 50.70 60.91
C GLY A 121 22.98 50.21 60.47
N ALA A 122 23.10 49.31 59.48
CA ALA A 122 24.39 48.92 58.92
C ALA A 122 24.97 50.02 58.00
N GLU A 123 26.17 50.53 58.32
CA GLU A 123 26.92 51.45 57.44
C GLU A 123 27.66 50.67 56.34
N GLY A 124 27.50 51.06 55.08
CA GLY A 124 28.22 50.50 53.93
C GLY A 124 27.40 50.44 52.63
N SER A 125 28.05 50.05 51.53
CA SER A 125 27.39 49.79 50.24
C SER A 125 26.45 48.58 50.33
N GLN A 126 25.23 48.69 49.78
CA GLN A 126 24.26 47.59 49.74
C GLN A 126 24.90 46.31 49.17
N PRO A 127 24.85 45.16 49.87
CA PRO A 127 25.43 43.93 49.38
C PRO A 127 24.75 43.45 48.09
N THR A 128 25.51 42.77 47.24
CA THR A 128 25.02 42.18 45.99
C THR A 128 25.09 40.67 46.04
N TRP A 129 24.34 40.02 45.16
CA TRP A 129 24.40 38.57 45.02
C TRP A 129 24.42 38.14 43.55
N SER A 130 25.05 37.00 43.30
CA SER A 130 24.97 36.27 42.04
C SER A 130 24.76 34.78 42.32
N ALA A 131 24.01 34.13 41.45
CA ALA A 131 23.87 32.69 41.45
C ALA A 131 24.00 32.14 40.04
N SER A 132 24.63 30.98 39.90
CA SER A 132 24.74 30.28 38.63
C SER A 132 24.42 28.81 38.77
N ALA A 133 23.81 28.25 37.73
CA ALA A 133 23.54 26.83 37.62
C ALA A 133 23.67 26.37 36.17
N THR A 134 23.99 25.09 36.00
CA THR A 134 23.94 24.42 34.69
C THR A 134 22.60 23.71 34.55
N LEU A 135 21.87 24.03 33.49
CA LEU A 135 20.65 23.36 33.07
C LEU A 135 21.03 22.14 32.23
N GLN A 136 20.59 20.96 32.64
CA GLN A 136 20.88 19.71 31.93
C GLN A 136 20.13 19.70 30.60
N SER A 137 20.82 19.43 29.50
CA SER A 137 20.19 19.20 28.20
C SER A 137 19.09 18.12 28.31
N PRO A 138 17.89 18.29 27.72
CA PRO A 138 16.93 17.21 27.58
C PRO A 138 17.50 16.08 26.70
N PHE A 139 16.90 14.90 26.78
CA PHE A 139 17.26 13.76 25.94
C PHE A 139 15.99 13.24 25.26
N TRP A 140 15.98 13.23 23.92
CA TRP A 140 14.81 12.85 23.12
C TRP A 140 15.22 12.18 21.82
N LEU A 141 14.25 11.57 21.14
CA LEU A 141 14.44 10.86 19.88
C LEU A 141 13.66 11.52 18.75
N GLU A 142 14.24 11.51 17.56
CA GLU A 142 13.58 11.95 16.32
C GLU A 142 13.68 10.83 15.27
N ALA A 143 12.58 10.59 14.55
CA ALA A 143 12.52 9.64 13.44
C ALA A 143 12.50 10.36 12.09
N SER A 144 13.27 9.84 11.12
CA SER A 144 13.30 10.33 9.75
C SER A 144 13.15 9.16 8.76
N PRO A 145 12.31 9.27 7.71
CA PRO A 145 11.58 10.48 7.29
C PRO A 145 10.37 10.84 8.16
N SER A 146 9.84 9.88 8.92
CA SER A 146 8.77 10.06 9.91
C SER A 146 8.74 8.83 10.82
N ASP A 147 8.07 8.95 11.97
CA ASP A 147 7.66 7.87 12.85
C ASP A 147 6.48 7.03 12.32
N ILE A 148 5.82 7.47 11.24
CA ILE A 148 4.79 6.71 10.52
C ILE A 148 5.20 6.57 9.06
N VAL A 149 5.47 5.34 8.59
CA VAL A 149 5.94 5.09 7.22
C VAL A 149 5.28 3.87 6.59
N LYS A 150 5.38 3.71 5.27
CA LYS A 150 4.95 2.48 4.59
C LYS A 150 5.98 1.36 4.78
N ALA A 151 5.53 0.11 4.75
CA ALA A 151 6.41 -1.06 4.77
C ALA A 151 7.51 -0.99 3.72
N GLY A 152 8.71 -1.41 4.10
CA GLY A 152 9.92 -1.31 3.29
C GLY A 152 10.61 0.06 3.28
N THR A 153 10.06 1.06 3.99
CA THR A 153 10.72 2.37 4.13
C THR A 153 11.68 2.32 5.30
N ALA A 154 12.96 2.54 5.05
CA ALA A 154 13.94 2.64 6.12
C ALA A 154 13.66 3.87 6.99
N VAL A 155 13.74 3.70 8.31
CA VAL A 155 13.56 4.78 9.29
C VAL A 155 14.81 4.92 10.13
N THR A 156 15.42 6.11 10.13
CA THR A 156 16.53 6.43 11.03
C THR A 156 16.01 7.12 12.27
N VAL A 157 16.28 6.55 13.44
CA VAL A 157 15.99 7.16 14.75
C VAL A 157 17.28 7.74 15.30
N THR A 158 17.27 9.02 15.63
CA THR A 158 18.44 9.78 16.09
C THR A 158 18.23 10.29 17.50
N ALA A 159 19.20 10.08 18.37
CA ALA A 159 19.24 10.65 19.70
C ALA A 159 19.67 12.12 19.64
N LYS A 160 18.98 12.95 20.41
CA LYS A 160 19.22 14.38 20.54
C LYS A 160 19.48 14.75 22.00
N GLY A 161 20.08 15.92 22.19
CA GLY A 161 20.65 16.34 23.46
C GLY A 161 22.14 16.03 23.55
N ASP A 162 22.70 16.15 24.75
CA ASP A 162 24.12 15.93 25.01
C ASP A 162 24.33 15.07 26.27
N PRO A 163 25.04 13.92 26.21
CA PRO A 163 25.59 13.32 24.99
C PRO A 163 24.52 12.62 24.14
N THR A 164 24.79 12.50 22.84
CA THR A 164 23.96 11.71 21.93
C THR A 164 24.33 10.23 21.91
N GLU A 165 25.57 9.88 22.31
CA GLU A 165 26.01 8.48 22.32
C GLU A 165 25.15 7.67 23.30
N SER A 166 24.48 6.64 22.76
CA SER A 166 23.50 5.85 23.49
C SER A 166 23.62 4.37 23.17
N THR A 167 23.17 3.53 24.09
CA THR A 167 22.75 2.16 23.80
C THR A 167 21.27 2.15 23.42
N TRP A 168 20.84 1.16 22.65
CA TRP A 168 19.52 1.15 22.03
C TRP A 168 18.82 -0.20 22.23
N THR A 169 17.50 -0.17 22.35
CA THR A 169 16.64 -1.35 22.30
C THR A 169 15.50 -1.15 21.31
N ILE A 170 15.15 -2.20 20.57
CA ILE A 170 13.97 -2.25 19.70
C ILE A 170 13.06 -3.36 20.22
N ASP A 171 11.83 -3.02 20.61
CA ASP A 171 10.88 -3.94 21.27
C ASP A 171 11.55 -4.72 22.42
N SER A 172 12.24 -3.97 23.28
CA SER A 172 13.01 -4.49 24.42
C SER A 172 14.18 -5.44 24.06
N THR A 173 14.54 -5.56 22.78
CA THR A 173 15.71 -6.32 22.33
C THR A 173 16.90 -5.38 22.13
N ASP A 174 18.02 -5.68 22.79
CA ASP A 174 19.26 -4.91 22.65
C ASP A 174 19.72 -4.81 21.19
N TRP A 175 20.09 -3.60 20.77
CA TRP A 175 20.74 -3.37 19.49
C TRP A 175 22.21 -3.82 19.54
N LYS A 176 22.45 -5.04 19.08
CA LYS A 176 23.77 -5.68 18.93
C LYS A 176 23.74 -6.71 17.81
N ASP A 177 24.89 -7.31 17.51
CA ASP A 177 24.95 -8.43 16.57
C ASP A 177 24.64 -9.75 17.28
N HIS A 178 23.37 -10.16 17.28
CA HIS A 178 22.94 -11.42 17.87
C HIS A 178 23.42 -12.65 17.08
N SER A 179 24.07 -12.47 15.92
CA SER A 179 24.77 -13.58 15.23
C SER A 179 26.05 -14.01 15.94
N GLN A 180 26.61 -13.17 16.80
CA GLN A 180 27.83 -13.43 17.55
C GLN A 180 27.53 -13.68 19.04
N SER A 181 28.08 -14.74 19.62
CA SER A 181 27.76 -15.15 21.00
C SER A 181 28.19 -14.16 22.08
N ASN A 182 29.17 -13.30 21.79
CA ASN A 182 29.76 -12.34 22.74
C ASN A 182 29.65 -10.89 22.22
N SER A 183 28.61 -10.58 21.44
CA SER A 183 28.39 -9.21 20.97
C SER A 183 27.91 -8.33 22.13
N GLU A 184 28.52 -7.16 22.27
CA GLU A 184 28.09 -6.10 23.17
C GLU A 184 27.10 -5.15 22.47
N PRO A 185 26.19 -4.48 23.21
CA PRO A 185 25.37 -3.40 22.68
C PRO A 185 26.18 -2.34 21.94
N TYR A 186 25.73 -1.97 20.75
CA TYR A 186 26.36 -0.89 20.00
C TYR A 186 26.13 0.45 20.69
N LYS A 187 27.19 1.27 20.76
CA LYS A 187 27.14 2.66 21.21
C LYS A 187 27.14 3.58 19.99
N THR A 188 26.06 4.31 19.79
CA THR A 188 25.86 5.16 18.60
C THR A 188 24.86 6.26 18.90
N SER A 189 24.88 7.35 18.12
CA SER A 189 23.89 8.44 18.21
C SER A 189 22.62 8.19 17.40
N SER A 190 22.59 7.13 16.58
CA SER A 190 21.41 6.78 15.79
C SER A 190 21.39 5.30 15.41
N ILE A 191 20.20 4.80 15.12
CA ILE A 191 19.96 3.48 14.52
C ILE A 191 19.07 3.63 13.29
N THR A 192 19.11 2.65 12.39
CA THR A 192 18.23 2.63 11.21
C THR A 192 17.48 1.31 11.12
N LEU A 193 16.15 1.38 11.15
CA LEU A 193 15.25 0.26 10.91
C LEU A 193 15.30 -0.09 9.42
N ASN A 194 16.09 -1.11 9.08
CA ASN A 194 16.27 -1.60 7.72
C ASN A 194 16.71 -3.07 7.73
N ARG A 195 16.94 -3.65 6.54
CA ARG A 195 17.37 -5.05 6.42
C ARG A 195 18.60 -5.41 7.26
N ASN A 196 19.63 -4.55 7.32
CA ASN A 196 20.84 -4.80 8.11
C ASN A 196 20.52 -4.95 9.60
N MET A 197 19.63 -4.10 10.12
CA MET A 197 19.15 -4.21 11.50
C MET A 197 18.45 -5.54 11.75
N TRP A 198 17.55 -5.95 10.84
CA TRP A 198 16.83 -7.22 10.94
C TRP A 198 17.77 -8.43 10.95
N ASP A 199 18.81 -8.42 10.13
CA ASP A 199 19.80 -9.50 10.09
C ASP A 199 20.60 -9.59 11.40
N LYS A 200 21.06 -8.45 11.93
CA LYS A 200 21.80 -8.39 13.20
C LYS A 200 20.96 -8.79 14.41
N LEU A 201 19.67 -8.46 14.41
CA LEU A 201 18.72 -8.88 15.45
C LEU A 201 18.26 -10.34 15.28
N LYS A 202 18.66 -11.04 14.21
CA LYS A 202 18.15 -12.37 13.84
C LYS A 202 16.63 -12.42 13.66
N TRP A 203 16.05 -11.32 13.21
CA TRP A 203 14.61 -11.21 12.92
C TRP A 203 14.27 -11.52 11.47
N THR A 204 15.27 -11.56 10.60
CA THR A 204 15.12 -12.01 9.22
C THR A 204 14.57 -13.44 9.16
N PRO A 205 13.42 -13.66 8.48
CA PRO A 205 12.93 -15.01 8.22
C PRO A 205 13.88 -15.78 7.29
N ASN A 206 13.98 -17.10 7.47
CA ASN A 206 14.74 -18.00 6.60
C ASN A 206 13.92 -19.24 6.20
N PRO A 207 13.60 -19.43 4.90
CA PRO A 207 13.91 -18.54 3.77
C PRO A 207 13.16 -17.21 3.87
N VAL A 208 13.70 -16.17 3.23
CA VAL A 208 13.01 -14.87 3.11
C VAL A 208 11.83 -15.04 2.15
N PRO A 209 10.58 -14.76 2.56
CA PRO A 209 9.43 -14.85 1.67
C PRO A 209 9.58 -13.91 0.46
N ASN A 210 9.06 -14.34 -0.69
CA ASN A 210 9.05 -13.48 -1.87
C ASN A 210 8.26 -12.20 -1.58
N GLY A 211 8.82 -11.03 -1.96
CA GLY A 211 8.20 -9.73 -1.70
C GLY A 211 8.25 -9.25 -0.24
N TYR A 212 8.98 -9.92 0.66
CA TYR A 212 9.11 -9.46 2.05
C TYR A 212 9.86 -8.11 2.13
N LEU A 213 9.27 -7.16 2.87
CA LEU A 213 9.78 -5.79 3.00
C LEU A 213 10.48 -5.58 4.35
N PHE A 214 11.48 -4.70 4.39
CA PHE A 214 12.24 -4.37 5.60
C PHE A 214 12.27 -2.84 5.83
N PRO A 215 11.73 -2.33 6.94
CA PRO A 215 10.96 -3.04 7.96
C PRO A 215 9.62 -3.57 7.41
N PRO A 216 9.12 -4.73 7.88
CA PRO A 216 7.77 -5.20 7.59
C PRO A 216 6.74 -4.34 8.34
N ALA A 217 5.46 -4.51 8.03
CA ALA A 217 4.40 -3.81 8.77
C ALA A 217 4.41 -4.22 10.25
N GLY A 218 4.30 -3.24 11.13
CA GLY A 218 4.41 -3.44 12.58
C GLY A 218 4.52 -2.12 13.34
N THR A 219 4.39 -2.21 14.65
CA THR A 219 4.65 -1.09 15.57
C THR A 219 5.89 -1.45 16.38
N TYR A 220 6.91 -0.61 16.30
CA TYR A 220 8.23 -0.83 16.91
C TYR A 220 8.49 0.24 17.96
N THR A 221 8.72 -0.17 19.20
CA THR A 221 9.16 0.73 20.26
C THR A 221 10.68 0.80 20.24
N VAL A 222 11.21 1.97 19.91
CA VAL A 222 12.65 2.23 19.89
C VAL A 222 12.99 3.07 21.11
N ALA A 223 13.87 2.56 21.97
CA ALA A 223 14.36 3.28 23.14
C ALA A 223 15.88 3.44 23.08
N ALA A 224 16.36 4.55 23.61
CA ALA A 224 17.78 4.84 23.77
C ALA A 224 18.08 5.18 25.22
N THR A 225 19.29 4.87 25.67
CA THR A 225 19.81 5.29 26.99
C THR A 225 21.22 5.83 26.84
N THR A 226 21.50 7.02 27.39
CA THR A 226 22.83 7.65 27.32
C THR A 226 23.90 6.79 28.00
N THR A 227 25.14 6.85 27.51
CA THR A 227 26.26 6.02 28.02
C THR A 227 26.92 6.56 29.29
N GLU A 228 26.33 7.58 29.93
CA GLU A 228 26.86 8.21 31.13
C GLU A 228 26.83 7.26 32.34
N GLU A 229 27.93 7.18 33.10
CA GLU A 229 28.04 6.28 34.27
C GLU A 229 27.14 6.70 35.45
N LYS A 230 26.79 7.98 35.52
CA LYS A 230 25.92 8.56 36.54
C LYS A 230 24.84 9.39 35.86
N ASN A 231 23.60 9.21 36.30
CA ASN A 231 22.43 9.94 35.78
C ASN A 231 22.15 9.69 34.28
N ALA A 232 22.30 8.44 33.83
CA ALA A 232 21.88 8.03 32.50
C ALA A 232 20.42 8.43 32.25
N ARG A 233 20.15 8.94 31.05
CA ARG A 233 18.82 9.38 30.62
C ARG A 233 18.31 8.42 29.55
N SER A 234 17.01 8.18 29.55
CA SER A 234 16.34 7.33 28.58
C SER A 234 15.22 8.08 27.89
N ALA A 235 15.00 7.76 26.62
CA ALA A 235 13.89 8.25 25.81
C ALA A 235 13.43 7.14 24.88
N ASP A 236 12.16 7.16 24.51
CA ASP A 236 11.56 6.22 23.58
C ASP A 236 10.72 6.94 22.51
N ILE A 237 10.56 6.26 21.37
CA ILE A 237 9.71 6.67 20.26
C ILE A 237 9.06 5.43 19.65
N THR A 238 7.80 5.56 19.24
CA THR A 238 7.08 4.49 18.55
C THR A 238 7.14 4.73 17.05
N VAL A 239 7.71 3.78 16.30
CA VAL A 239 7.71 3.79 14.84
C VAL A 239 6.63 2.84 14.34
N THR A 240 5.64 3.35 13.61
CA THR A 240 4.57 2.56 13.00
C THR A 240 4.81 2.40 11.51
N VAL A 241 4.99 1.15 11.09
CA VAL A 241 5.19 0.77 9.69
C VAL A 241 3.91 0.16 9.16
N VAL A 242 3.30 0.82 8.18
CA VAL A 242 1.97 0.48 7.66
C VAL A 242 2.07 -0.27 6.33
N ASP A 243 1.29 -1.32 6.14
CA ASP A 243 1.07 -1.96 4.84
C ASP A 243 -0.42 -2.11 4.55
N VAL A 244 -0.75 -2.17 3.27
CA VAL A 244 -2.09 -2.45 2.77
C VAL A 244 -2.07 -3.63 1.81
N ILE A 245 -3.01 -4.54 2.00
CA ILE A 245 -3.12 -5.76 1.22
C ILE A 245 -4.53 -5.84 0.67
N PHE A 246 -4.68 -5.95 -0.65
CA PHE A 246 -5.99 -6.15 -1.25
C PHE A 246 -6.59 -7.49 -0.82
N VAL A 247 -7.83 -7.40 -0.37
CA VAL A 247 -8.75 -8.52 -0.09
C VAL A 247 -9.69 -8.71 -1.28
N THR A 248 -10.06 -7.63 -1.95
CA THR A 248 -10.82 -7.67 -3.21
C THR A 248 -10.41 -6.47 -4.08
N PRO A 249 -9.87 -6.68 -5.29
CA PRO A 249 -9.53 -7.98 -5.88
C PRO A 249 -8.44 -8.75 -5.13
N SER A 250 -8.41 -10.08 -5.20
CA SER A 250 -7.32 -10.87 -4.60
C SER A 250 -6.83 -11.97 -5.53
N GLY A 251 -5.51 -12.19 -5.56
CA GLY A 251 -4.91 -13.21 -6.42
C GLY A 251 -4.71 -12.73 -7.86
N ASP A 252 -4.11 -13.57 -8.68
CA ASP A 252 -3.89 -13.31 -10.11
C ASP A 252 -5.12 -13.79 -10.91
N PRO A 253 -5.81 -12.91 -11.65
CA PRO A 253 -7.05 -13.29 -12.34
C PRO A 253 -6.83 -14.25 -13.51
N VAL A 254 -5.61 -14.42 -14.01
CA VAL A 254 -5.32 -15.31 -15.15
C VAL A 254 -4.91 -16.70 -14.68
N THR A 255 -4.00 -16.74 -13.70
CA THR A 255 -3.39 -18.00 -13.22
C THR A 255 -4.11 -18.57 -11.99
N ASN A 256 -4.90 -17.77 -11.28
CA ASN A 256 -5.70 -18.19 -10.12
C ASN A 256 -7.02 -17.38 -10.01
N PRO A 257 -7.92 -17.47 -11.00
CA PRO A 257 -9.20 -16.78 -10.97
C PRO A 257 -10.14 -17.31 -9.89
N SER A 258 -11.07 -16.44 -9.52
CA SER A 258 -12.03 -16.63 -8.45
C SER A 258 -13.12 -15.56 -8.51
N SER A 259 -14.19 -15.76 -7.72
CA SER A 259 -15.25 -14.75 -7.57
C SER A 259 -14.79 -13.41 -6.96
N SER A 260 -13.56 -13.32 -6.44
CA SER A 260 -13.02 -12.06 -5.90
C SER A 260 -12.14 -11.29 -6.88
N ASN A 261 -11.76 -11.86 -8.02
CA ASN A 261 -10.95 -11.17 -9.04
C ASN A 261 -11.51 -11.28 -10.47
N GLU A 262 -12.62 -12.01 -10.67
CA GLU A 262 -13.43 -11.98 -11.89
C GLU A 262 -14.80 -11.38 -11.61
N PHE A 263 -15.18 -10.34 -12.37
CA PHE A 263 -16.46 -9.67 -12.19
C PHE A 263 -17.27 -9.64 -13.48
N VAL A 264 -18.58 -9.87 -13.38
CA VAL A 264 -19.45 -10.06 -14.56
C VAL A 264 -20.57 -9.03 -14.55
N PHE A 265 -20.78 -8.34 -15.68
CA PHE A 265 -21.99 -7.55 -15.89
C PHE A 265 -23.24 -8.43 -15.80
N ASN A 266 -24.27 -7.95 -15.12
CA ASN A 266 -25.54 -8.67 -14.99
C ASN A 266 -26.43 -8.56 -16.25
N ASN A 267 -27.60 -9.19 -16.19
CA ASN A 267 -28.57 -9.25 -17.29
C ASN A 267 -29.57 -8.07 -17.32
N ALA A 268 -29.38 -7.02 -16.51
CA ALA A 268 -30.26 -5.85 -16.55
C ALA A 268 -30.24 -5.21 -17.94
N ALA A 269 -31.33 -4.57 -18.38
CA ALA A 269 -31.41 -4.01 -19.74
C ALA A 269 -30.27 -3.03 -20.07
N SER A 270 -29.78 -2.28 -19.09
CA SER A 270 -28.62 -1.40 -19.23
C SER A 270 -27.28 -2.11 -19.02
N GLY A 271 -27.26 -3.33 -18.48
CA GLY A 271 -26.08 -3.98 -17.94
C GLY A 271 -25.55 -3.25 -16.70
N VAL A 272 -25.36 -3.97 -15.60
CA VAL A 272 -24.79 -3.39 -14.37
C VAL A 272 -23.71 -4.31 -13.82
N LEU A 273 -22.56 -3.71 -13.52
CA LEU A 273 -21.44 -4.34 -12.84
C LEU A 273 -21.19 -3.58 -11.53
N THR A 274 -21.20 -4.28 -10.41
CA THR A 274 -20.87 -3.70 -9.09
C THR A 274 -19.64 -4.41 -8.54
N ILE A 275 -18.61 -3.63 -8.20
CA ILE A 275 -17.37 -4.13 -7.62
C ILE A 275 -17.23 -3.54 -6.22
N THR A 276 -17.03 -4.40 -5.23
CA THR A 276 -16.67 -3.97 -3.87
C THR A 276 -15.18 -4.19 -3.68
N LEU A 277 -14.46 -3.10 -3.52
CA LEU A 277 -13.03 -3.10 -3.24
C LEU A 277 -12.82 -3.19 -1.73
N ALA A 278 -11.81 -3.95 -1.34
CA ALA A 278 -11.44 -4.10 0.06
C ALA A 278 -9.93 -4.25 0.21
N VAL A 279 -9.34 -3.54 1.16
CA VAL A 279 -7.97 -3.76 1.61
C VAL A 279 -7.93 -3.94 3.12
N LYS A 280 -7.05 -4.82 3.58
CA LYS A 280 -6.70 -4.94 4.99
C LYS A 280 -5.51 -4.04 5.29
N VAL A 281 -5.59 -3.32 6.42
CA VAL A 281 -4.49 -2.47 6.92
C VAL A 281 -3.73 -3.23 7.99
N SER A 282 -2.40 -3.20 7.91
CA SER A 282 -1.49 -3.79 8.91
C SER A 282 -0.52 -2.71 9.42
N PRO A 283 -0.16 -2.68 10.71
CA PRO A 283 -0.62 -3.56 11.79
C PRO A 283 -2.08 -3.28 12.20
N ALA A 284 -2.65 -4.15 13.04
CA ALA A 284 -3.97 -3.93 13.63
C ALA A 284 -3.99 -2.59 14.40
N GLY A 285 -5.05 -1.80 14.22
CA GLY A 285 -5.17 -0.45 14.78
C GLY A 285 -4.60 0.67 13.90
N ALA A 286 -3.76 0.37 12.90
CA ALA A 286 -3.22 1.38 11.99
C ALA A 286 -4.25 1.98 11.02
N ILE A 287 -5.48 1.45 10.99
CA ILE A 287 -6.55 1.95 10.11
C ILE A 287 -6.89 3.42 10.38
N ASP A 288 -6.79 3.87 11.64
CA ASP A 288 -7.05 5.26 12.02
C ASP A 288 -6.04 6.24 11.44
N LEU A 289 -4.83 5.77 11.10
CA LEU A 289 -3.78 6.59 10.48
C LEU A 289 -4.05 6.87 9.00
N VAL A 290 -4.82 6.00 8.34
CA VAL A 290 -4.98 5.98 6.88
C VAL A 290 -6.40 6.28 6.40
N LYS A 291 -7.43 5.99 7.21
CA LYS A 291 -8.84 5.99 6.77
C LYS A 291 -9.31 7.30 6.14
N ASP A 292 -8.81 8.44 6.61
CA ASP A 292 -9.27 9.76 6.13
C ASP A 292 -8.61 10.19 4.83
N ASN A 293 -7.48 9.57 4.48
CA ASN A 293 -6.63 9.94 3.34
C ASN A 293 -6.56 8.84 2.27
N ALA A 294 -7.26 7.72 2.47
CA ALA A 294 -7.27 6.58 1.56
C ALA A 294 -8.35 6.73 0.48
N VAL A 295 -7.94 6.58 -0.77
CA VAL A 295 -8.80 6.69 -1.96
C VAL A 295 -8.56 5.48 -2.85
N PHE A 296 -9.66 4.83 -3.24
CA PHE A 296 -9.67 3.79 -4.25
C PHE A 296 -9.85 4.37 -5.65
N GLU A 297 -9.18 3.75 -6.61
CA GLU A 297 -9.34 3.99 -8.03
C GLU A 297 -9.49 2.67 -8.76
N VAL A 298 -10.24 2.68 -9.84
CA VAL A 298 -10.34 1.56 -10.79
C VAL A 298 -10.30 2.13 -12.20
N ASP A 299 -9.74 1.35 -13.11
CA ASP A 299 -9.78 1.64 -14.54
C ASP A 299 -11.20 1.91 -15.02
N ASP A 300 -11.32 2.84 -15.97
CA ASP A 300 -12.58 3.04 -16.68
C ASP A 300 -12.86 1.86 -17.61
N ILE A 301 -14.15 1.58 -17.79
CA ILE A 301 -14.64 0.66 -18.79
C ILE A 301 -15.26 1.51 -19.89
N THR A 302 -14.58 1.60 -21.04
CA THR A 302 -15.00 2.44 -22.16
C THR A 302 -16.43 2.11 -22.59
N GLY A 303 -17.29 3.13 -22.64
CA GLY A 303 -18.71 2.98 -22.97
C GLY A 303 -19.63 2.70 -21.78
N SER A 304 -19.08 2.44 -20.59
CA SER A 304 -19.84 2.33 -19.34
C SER A 304 -19.74 3.62 -18.52
N THR A 305 -20.79 3.93 -17.76
CA THR A 305 -20.79 5.04 -16.79
C THR A 305 -20.32 4.54 -15.42
N LYS A 306 -19.16 5.03 -14.96
CA LYS A 306 -18.61 4.75 -13.63
C LYS A 306 -19.23 5.65 -12.57
N THR A 307 -19.80 5.06 -11.52
CA THR A 307 -20.37 5.79 -10.36
C THR A 307 -19.91 5.14 -9.07
N TRP A 308 -19.30 5.94 -8.19
CA TRP A 308 -19.00 5.49 -6.83
C TRP A 308 -20.25 5.51 -5.95
N HIS A 309 -20.33 4.58 -5.01
CA HIS A 309 -21.41 4.55 -4.03
C HIS A 309 -21.43 5.85 -3.19
N ALA A 310 -22.61 6.29 -2.75
CA ALA A 310 -22.78 7.58 -2.05
C ALA A 310 -21.95 7.70 -0.76
N ASN A 311 -21.68 6.57 -0.09
CA ASN A 311 -20.82 6.52 1.10
C ASN A 311 -19.31 6.62 0.77
N ASN A 312 -18.95 6.48 -0.50
CA ASN A 312 -17.57 6.45 -0.99
C ASN A 312 -17.35 7.47 -2.13
N PRO A 313 -17.74 8.75 -1.96
CA PRO A 313 -17.67 9.72 -3.06
C PRO A 313 -16.24 9.83 -3.60
N ASN A 314 -16.10 9.80 -4.93
CA ASN A 314 -14.80 9.82 -5.62
C ASN A 314 -13.82 8.73 -5.16
N GLY A 315 -14.33 7.56 -4.73
CA GLY A 315 -13.50 6.44 -4.29
C GLY A 315 -12.99 6.57 -2.85
N LYS A 316 -13.41 7.58 -2.09
CA LYS A 316 -13.02 7.71 -0.69
C LYS A 316 -13.35 6.44 0.09
N ALA A 317 -12.35 5.88 0.77
CA ALA A 317 -12.52 4.66 1.53
C ALA A 317 -13.45 4.87 2.73
N THR A 318 -14.19 3.81 3.07
CA THR A 318 -14.93 3.68 4.32
C THR A 318 -14.36 2.57 5.16
N VAL A 319 -14.45 2.68 6.48
CA VAL A 319 -14.02 1.61 7.39
C VAL A 319 -15.13 0.58 7.53
N SER A 320 -14.79 -0.69 7.35
CA SER A 320 -15.65 -1.83 7.62
C SER A 320 -14.85 -2.91 8.35
N GLY A 321 -14.99 -2.99 9.67
CA GLY A 321 -14.14 -3.87 10.50
C GLY A 321 -12.68 -3.42 10.50
N ASP A 322 -11.75 -4.33 10.19
CA ASP A 322 -10.32 -4.06 10.04
C ASP A 322 -9.90 -3.69 8.59
N GLN A 323 -10.88 -3.37 7.74
CA GLN A 323 -10.68 -3.12 6.33
C GLN A 323 -11.13 -1.71 5.92
N LEU A 324 -10.46 -1.20 4.89
CA LEU A 324 -10.93 -0.08 4.10
C LEU A 324 -11.67 -0.63 2.88
N THR A 325 -12.85 -0.10 2.61
CA THR A 325 -13.71 -0.56 1.52
C THR A 325 -14.21 0.60 0.67
N ALA A 326 -14.53 0.31 -0.59
CA ALA A 326 -15.31 1.21 -1.44
C ALA A 326 -16.08 0.40 -2.49
N THR A 327 -17.27 0.86 -2.86
CA THR A 327 -18.08 0.21 -3.89
C THR A 327 -18.21 1.11 -5.11
N VAL A 328 -17.94 0.55 -6.29
CA VAL A 328 -18.09 1.21 -7.58
C VAL A 328 -19.07 0.42 -8.45
N THR A 329 -19.92 1.14 -9.18
CA THR A 329 -20.87 0.57 -10.13
C THR A 329 -20.62 1.13 -11.53
N PHE A 330 -20.57 0.23 -12.50
CA PHE A 330 -20.57 0.54 -13.92
C PHE A 330 -21.94 0.20 -14.51
N THR A 331 -22.55 1.16 -15.21
CA THR A 331 -23.84 0.98 -15.90
C THR A 331 -23.67 1.24 -17.39
N GLY A 332 -24.31 0.42 -18.23
CA GLY A 332 -24.10 0.45 -19.68
C GLY A 332 -23.08 -0.61 -20.07
N LEU A 333 -23.51 -1.62 -20.81
CA LEU A 333 -22.58 -2.56 -21.43
C LEU A 333 -21.75 -1.83 -22.51
N PRO A 334 -20.43 -2.09 -22.60
CA PRO A 334 -19.57 -1.53 -23.63
C PRO A 334 -20.03 -1.83 -25.06
N ALA A 335 -19.71 -0.94 -26.00
CA ALA A 335 -19.98 -1.17 -27.42
C ALA A 335 -18.94 -2.09 -28.10
N SER A 336 -17.74 -2.19 -27.53
CA SER A 336 -16.63 -2.97 -28.08
C SER A 336 -16.17 -4.04 -27.11
N ASN A 337 -15.80 -5.20 -27.66
CA ASN A 337 -15.26 -6.33 -26.91
C ASN A 337 -13.93 -5.99 -26.20
N ASP A 338 -13.15 -5.06 -26.75
CA ASP A 338 -11.86 -4.64 -26.18
C ASP A 338 -11.99 -3.85 -24.86
N SER A 339 -13.20 -3.48 -24.48
CA SER A 339 -13.45 -2.78 -23.20
C SER A 339 -13.49 -3.74 -22.00
N PHE A 340 -13.66 -5.04 -22.24
CA PHE A 340 -13.67 -6.08 -21.20
C PHE A 340 -12.25 -6.58 -20.89
N GLY A 341 -12.15 -7.65 -20.11
CA GLY A 341 -10.90 -8.29 -19.71
C GLY A 341 -10.18 -7.54 -18.61
N LYS A 342 -8.85 -7.71 -18.58
CA LYS A 342 -7.98 -7.21 -17.52
C LYS A 342 -8.16 -5.70 -17.25
N LYS A 343 -8.26 -5.37 -15.97
CA LYS A 343 -8.35 -4.03 -15.38
C LYS A 343 -7.50 -3.97 -14.12
N THR A 344 -7.16 -2.76 -13.71
CA THR A 344 -6.40 -2.50 -12.48
C THR A 344 -7.27 -1.77 -11.46
N ALA A 345 -7.18 -2.24 -10.21
CA ALA A 345 -7.65 -1.55 -9.02
C ALA A 345 -6.44 -0.98 -8.28
N LYS A 346 -6.59 0.23 -7.72
CA LYS A 346 -5.54 0.95 -7.02
C LYS A 346 -6.08 1.53 -5.73
N ILE A 347 -5.26 1.54 -4.69
CA ILE A 347 -5.48 2.36 -3.50
C ILE A 347 -4.28 3.28 -3.31
N THR A 348 -4.57 4.54 -3.07
CA THR A 348 -3.59 5.57 -2.71
C THR A 348 -3.90 6.11 -1.33
N CYS A 349 -2.86 6.41 -0.55
CA CYS A 349 -2.99 7.15 0.69
C CYS A 349 -1.93 8.25 0.70
N SER A 350 -2.34 9.47 1.01
CA SER A 350 -1.45 10.63 1.13
C SER A 350 -1.90 11.52 2.28
N GLY A 351 -1.17 11.52 3.39
CA GLY A 351 -1.48 12.31 4.59
C GLY A 351 -0.77 11.74 5.82
N ASN A 352 -0.68 12.52 6.89
CA ASN A 352 0.00 12.12 8.15
C ASN A 352 1.45 11.66 7.96
N GLY A 353 2.20 12.27 7.04
CA GLY A 353 3.57 11.85 6.71
C GLY A 353 3.67 10.53 5.92
N LEU A 354 2.54 9.86 5.67
CA LEU A 354 2.44 8.60 4.96
C LEU A 354 2.05 8.83 3.49
N SER A 355 2.79 8.20 2.58
CA SER A 355 2.48 8.17 1.15
C SER A 355 2.72 6.78 0.57
N PHE A 356 1.66 6.13 0.11
CA PHE A 356 1.76 4.85 -0.60
C PHE A 356 0.75 4.71 -1.72
N GLU A 357 1.09 3.82 -2.64
CA GLU A 357 0.23 3.33 -3.71
C GLU A 357 0.34 1.81 -3.73
N LYS A 358 -0.79 1.13 -3.88
CA LYS A 358 -0.86 -0.32 -4.10
C LYS A 358 -1.83 -0.60 -5.24
N THR A 359 -1.45 -1.50 -6.13
CA THR A 359 -2.26 -1.95 -7.26
C THR A 359 -2.52 -3.45 -7.19
N THR A 360 -3.61 -3.88 -7.81
CA THR A 360 -3.92 -5.28 -8.08
C THR A 360 -4.77 -5.38 -9.34
N ASP A 361 -4.72 -6.52 -10.02
CA ASP A 361 -5.43 -6.74 -11.27
C ASP A 361 -6.69 -7.58 -11.05
N TYR A 362 -7.68 -7.36 -11.91
CA TYR A 362 -8.91 -8.13 -11.99
C TYR A 362 -9.40 -8.21 -13.43
N GLU A 363 -10.37 -9.07 -13.71
CA GLU A 363 -10.98 -9.20 -15.03
C GLU A 363 -12.47 -8.89 -15.01
N VAL A 364 -12.94 -8.34 -16.13
CA VAL A 364 -14.34 -7.98 -16.32
C VAL A 364 -14.92 -8.73 -17.51
N PHE A 365 -16.08 -9.35 -17.31
CA PHE A 365 -16.77 -10.18 -18.29
C PHE A 365 -18.21 -9.70 -18.53
N TYR A 366 -18.84 -10.23 -19.59
CA TYR A 366 -20.26 -10.07 -19.85
C TYR A 366 -20.98 -11.43 -19.81
N ARG A 367 -22.25 -11.44 -19.41
CA ARG A 367 -23.10 -12.64 -19.51
C ARG A 367 -23.35 -12.98 -20.97
N ALA A 368 -22.86 -14.14 -21.41
CA ALA A 368 -22.83 -14.51 -22.82
C ALA A 368 -24.22 -14.62 -23.47
N THR A 369 -25.17 -15.23 -22.78
CA THR A 369 -26.51 -15.53 -23.28
C THR A 369 -27.53 -14.41 -23.02
N ALA A 370 -27.14 -13.35 -22.32
CA ALA A 370 -27.99 -12.17 -22.20
C ALA A 370 -28.02 -11.40 -23.52
N THR A 371 -29.03 -10.55 -23.71
CA THR A 371 -29.28 -9.80 -24.97
C THR A 371 -29.27 -8.28 -24.74
N ASN A 372 -28.56 -7.85 -23.70
CA ASN A 372 -28.52 -6.47 -23.19
C ASN A 372 -27.31 -5.67 -23.70
N HIS A 373 -26.61 -6.16 -24.72
CA HIS A 373 -25.60 -5.39 -25.45
C HIS A 373 -26.20 -4.07 -26.02
N PRO A 374 -25.36 -3.07 -26.35
CA PRO A 374 -25.83 -1.85 -26.99
C PRO A 374 -26.61 -2.10 -28.27
N THR A 375 -27.53 -1.19 -28.62
CA THR A 375 -28.42 -1.34 -29.78
C THR A 375 -27.67 -1.69 -31.07
N CYS A 376 -27.92 -2.89 -31.59
CA CYS A 376 -27.38 -3.40 -32.85
C CYS A 376 -28.47 -3.40 -33.92
N ALA A 377 -28.39 -2.47 -34.89
CA ALA A 377 -29.38 -2.41 -35.98
C ALA A 377 -29.39 -3.68 -36.85
N SER A 378 -28.23 -4.33 -37.02
CA SER A 378 -28.09 -5.55 -37.82
C SER A 378 -28.43 -6.84 -37.07
N CYS A 379 -28.67 -6.77 -35.76
CA CYS A 379 -28.80 -7.94 -34.89
C CYS A 379 -29.63 -7.63 -33.63
N ALA A 380 -30.86 -7.15 -33.83
CA ALA A 380 -31.77 -6.88 -32.72
C ALA A 380 -32.11 -8.18 -31.96
N GLY A 381 -31.77 -8.23 -30.68
CA GLY A 381 -32.06 -9.37 -29.79
C GLY A 381 -31.11 -10.56 -29.92
N CYS A 382 -29.96 -10.42 -30.58
CA CYS A 382 -28.93 -11.46 -30.53
C CYS A 382 -28.30 -11.55 -29.12
N PRO A 383 -27.70 -12.68 -28.76
CA PRO A 383 -26.97 -12.81 -27.51
C PRO A 383 -25.68 -12.00 -27.52
N ASN A 384 -25.23 -11.59 -26.34
CA ASN A 384 -24.02 -10.80 -26.13
C ASN A 384 -22.80 -11.48 -26.74
N TRP A 385 -22.68 -12.81 -26.63
CA TRP A 385 -21.56 -13.54 -27.25
C TRP A 385 -21.48 -13.27 -28.75
N PHE A 386 -22.61 -13.28 -29.46
CA PHE A 386 -22.61 -13.05 -30.91
C PHE A 386 -22.21 -11.62 -31.22
N TYR A 387 -22.80 -10.66 -30.50
CA TYR A 387 -22.49 -9.24 -30.65
C TYR A 387 -20.99 -8.96 -30.48
N TYR A 388 -20.40 -9.46 -29.39
CA TYR A 388 -19.01 -9.17 -29.04
C TYR A 388 -18.00 -10.02 -29.82
N TYR A 389 -18.28 -11.28 -30.09
CA TYR A 389 -17.42 -12.10 -30.96
C TYR A 389 -17.40 -11.57 -32.39
N LYS A 390 -18.55 -11.10 -32.89
CA LYS A 390 -18.60 -10.40 -34.17
C LYS A 390 -17.73 -9.14 -34.17
N ASN A 391 -17.74 -8.36 -33.10
CA ASN A 391 -16.84 -7.23 -32.97
C ASN A 391 -15.36 -7.67 -32.94
N ALA A 392 -15.04 -8.72 -32.18
CA ALA A 392 -13.68 -9.24 -32.01
C ALA A 392 -13.10 -9.85 -33.30
N SER A 393 -13.93 -10.48 -34.14
CA SER A 393 -13.51 -11.08 -35.40
C SER A 393 -13.42 -10.09 -36.57
N GLY A 394 -13.42 -8.77 -36.28
CA GLY A 394 -13.30 -7.71 -37.29
C GLY A 394 -14.63 -7.28 -37.93
N GLY A 395 -15.77 -7.75 -37.43
CA GLY A 395 -17.09 -7.44 -37.96
C GLY A 395 -17.48 -8.28 -39.17
N GLY A 396 -18.51 -7.82 -39.89
CA GLY A 396 -19.06 -8.47 -41.08
C GLY A 396 -20.54 -8.18 -41.28
N SER A 397 -21.06 -8.60 -42.43
CA SER A 397 -22.49 -8.52 -42.77
C SER A 397 -23.28 -9.76 -42.35
N TYR A 398 -22.63 -10.80 -41.83
CA TYR A 398 -23.29 -12.02 -41.34
C TYR A 398 -24.24 -11.75 -40.17
N LYS A 399 -25.24 -12.61 -40.03
CA LYS A 399 -26.36 -12.41 -39.09
C LYS A 399 -26.41 -13.50 -38.04
N TYR A 400 -27.11 -13.21 -36.96
CA TYR A 400 -27.44 -14.20 -35.94
C TYR A 400 -28.72 -14.94 -36.34
N LYS A 401 -28.74 -16.25 -36.07
CA LYS A 401 -29.89 -17.12 -36.27
C LYS A 401 -30.20 -17.84 -34.97
N SER A 402 -31.36 -17.57 -34.39
CA SER A 402 -31.74 -18.05 -33.05
C SER A 402 -32.13 -19.54 -32.95
N SER A 403 -31.98 -20.31 -34.02
CA SER A 403 -32.41 -21.72 -34.04
C SER A 403 -31.82 -22.50 -35.22
N GLY A 404 -31.66 -23.80 -35.06
CA GLY A 404 -31.09 -24.66 -36.10
C GLY A 404 -29.58 -24.45 -36.22
N ARG A 405 -29.00 -24.96 -37.30
CA ARG A 405 -27.56 -24.82 -37.56
C ARG A 405 -27.23 -23.52 -38.27
N SER A 406 -25.98 -23.10 -38.07
CA SER A 406 -25.27 -22.12 -38.88
C SER A 406 -25.33 -22.57 -40.33
N GLN A 407 -25.44 -21.59 -41.22
CA GLN A 407 -25.62 -21.85 -42.64
C GLN A 407 -25.23 -20.61 -43.45
N SER A 408 -25.11 -20.82 -44.76
CA SER A 408 -24.91 -19.75 -45.72
C SER A 408 -25.65 -20.04 -47.01
N LEU A 409 -25.93 -18.98 -47.79
CA LEU A 409 -26.43 -19.14 -49.16
C LEU A 409 -25.27 -19.03 -50.14
N SER A 410 -25.30 -19.90 -51.15
CA SER A 410 -24.29 -20.00 -52.19
C SER A 410 -24.11 -18.68 -52.96
N ALA A 411 -22.85 -18.33 -53.27
CA ALA A 411 -22.43 -17.17 -54.05
C ALA A 411 -22.90 -15.79 -53.54
N GLY A 412 -23.16 -15.67 -52.23
CA GLY A 412 -23.70 -14.45 -51.61
C GLY A 412 -22.72 -13.66 -50.74
N GLY A 413 -21.51 -14.20 -50.54
CA GLY A 413 -20.49 -13.63 -49.65
C GLY A 413 -20.95 -13.53 -48.19
N ASP A 414 -20.22 -12.75 -47.39
CA ASP A 414 -20.43 -12.66 -45.93
C ASP A 414 -21.84 -12.24 -45.49
N SER A 415 -22.66 -11.67 -46.39
CA SER A 415 -24.02 -11.21 -46.09
C SER A 415 -25.07 -12.31 -46.04
N THR A 416 -24.76 -13.50 -46.59
CA THR A 416 -25.64 -14.66 -46.58
C THR A 416 -25.32 -15.65 -45.47
N VAL A 417 -24.23 -15.42 -44.73
CA VAL A 417 -23.84 -16.23 -43.57
C VAL A 417 -24.76 -15.91 -42.39
N GLU A 418 -25.27 -16.97 -41.78
CA GLU A 418 -26.08 -16.96 -40.58
C GLU A 418 -25.42 -17.87 -39.53
N ILE A 419 -25.07 -17.30 -38.38
CA ILE A 419 -24.42 -18.02 -37.27
C ILE A 419 -25.45 -18.32 -36.19
N ALA A 420 -25.54 -19.58 -35.78
CA ALA A 420 -26.48 -20.05 -34.76
C ALA A 420 -25.81 -20.38 -33.43
N ASP A 421 -26.60 -20.80 -32.44
CA ASP A 421 -26.14 -20.99 -31.05
C ASP A 421 -25.09 -22.10 -30.89
N GLU A 422 -25.03 -23.10 -31.79
CA GLU A 422 -23.96 -24.10 -31.70
C GLU A 422 -22.56 -23.52 -31.93
N ALA A 423 -22.45 -22.33 -32.54
CA ALA A 423 -21.17 -21.64 -32.70
C ALA A 423 -20.59 -21.09 -31.38
N TYR A 424 -21.40 -20.99 -30.32
CA TYR A 424 -20.93 -20.49 -29.02
C TYR A 424 -20.38 -21.60 -28.10
N ALA A 425 -20.99 -22.78 -28.08
CA ALA A 425 -20.57 -23.85 -27.16
C ALA A 425 -20.64 -25.26 -27.76
N GLY A 426 -20.64 -25.38 -29.09
CA GLY A 426 -20.63 -26.65 -29.80
C GLY A 426 -19.50 -27.58 -29.34
N ASP A 427 -19.75 -28.88 -29.39
CA ASP A 427 -18.98 -29.82 -28.58
C ASP A 427 -17.80 -30.48 -29.33
N GLU A 428 -17.80 -30.61 -30.67
CA GLU A 428 -16.80 -31.39 -31.41
C GLU A 428 -16.62 -30.94 -32.89
N TYR A 429 -15.37 -30.94 -33.39
CA TYR A 429 -15.03 -30.83 -34.81
C TYR A 429 -14.39 -32.12 -35.31
N ILE A 430 -14.50 -32.44 -36.60
CA ILE A 430 -13.66 -33.49 -37.18
C ILE A 430 -12.20 -33.00 -37.16
N THR A 431 -11.27 -33.89 -36.88
CA THR A 431 -9.83 -33.65 -37.08
C THR A 431 -9.41 -34.29 -38.39
N THR A 432 -8.52 -33.61 -39.11
CA THR A 432 -8.10 -34.05 -40.44
C THR A 432 -6.58 -34.00 -40.57
N SER A 433 -6.02 -34.83 -41.45
CA SER A 433 -4.61 -34.77 -41.83
C SER A 433 -4.44 -34.97 -43.33
N ILE A 434 -3.32 -34.53 -43.89
CA ILE A 434 -2.97 -34.83 -45.28
C ILE A 434 -2.18 -36.15 -45.32
N VAL A 435 -2.77 -37.18 -45.94
CA VAL A 435 -2.12 -38.48 -46.18
C VAL A 435 -2.05 -38.69 -47.69
N ASN A 436 -0.85 -38.88 -48.22
CA ASN A 436 -0.60 -39.05 -49.67
C ASN A 436 -1.19 -37.93 -50.56
N GLY A 437 -1.22 -36.69 -50.05
CA GLY A 437 -1.73 -35.53 -50.78
C GLY A 437 -3.26 -35.41 -50.77
N GLN A 438 -3.96 -36.20 -49.95
CA GLN A 438 -5.40 -36.11 -49.76
C GLN A 438 -5.77 -35.85 -48.31
N LEU A 439 -6.84 -35.10 -48.09
CA LEU A 439 -7.42 -34.88 -46.76
C LEU A 439 -8.09 -36.16 -46.25
N VAL A 440 -7.74 -36.58 -45.04
CA VAL A 440 -8.25 -37.78 -44.37
C VAL A 440 -8.76 -37.41 -42.99
N ALA A 441 -9.96 -37.85 -42.64
CA ALA A 441 -10.49 -37.69 -41.28
C ALA A 441 -9.71 -38.60 -40.31
N THR A 442 -9.20 -38.02 -39.22
CA THR A 442 -8.33 -38.71 -38.26
C THR A 442 -8.96 -38.95 -36.89
N GLY A 443 -10.11 -38.34 -36.61
CA GLY A 443 -10.78 -38.42 -35.30
C GLY A 443 -11.67 -37.21 -35.04
N TRP A 444 -12.10 -37.06 -33.79
CA TRP A 444 -12.82 -35.88 -33.31
C TRP A 444 -11.88 -34.99 -32.49
N SER A 445 -12.05 -33.68 -32.57
CA SER A 445 -11.29 -32.72 -31.77
C SER A 445 -11.62 -32.91 -30.31
N SER A 446 -10.72 -32.48 -29.41
CA SER A 446 -11.12 -32.20 -28.04
C SER A 446 -12.24 -31.15 -28.01
N THR A 447 -12.87 -30.97 -26.86
CA THR A 447 -13.94 -29.99 -26.69
C THR A 447 -13.39 -28.56 -26.84
N ILE A 448 -13.39 -28.05 -28.07
CA ILE A 448 -13.13 -26.64 -28.39
C ILE A 448 -14.43 -25.91 -28.07
N LYS A 449 -14.40 -24.82 -27.30
CA LYS A 449 -15.59 -24.04 -26.92
C LYS A 449 -15.40 -22.55 -27.18
N TYR A 450 -16.50 -21.80 -27.24
CA TYR A 450 -16.51 -20.33 -27.17
C TYR A 450 -15.85 -19.65 -28.37
N TYR A 451 -15.06 -18.58 -28.17
CA TYR A 451 -14.58 -17.75 -29.26
C TYR A 451 -13.81 -18.52 -30.36
N PRO A 452 -12.94 -19.50 -30.03
CA PRO A 452 -12.34 -20.36 -31.05
C PRO A 452 -13.34 -21.15 -31.90
N VAL A 453 -14.41 -21.70 -31.29
CA VAL A 453 -15.48 -22.39 -32.04
C VAL A 453 -16.16 -21.42 -32.98
N PHE A 454 -16.51 -20.23 -32.48
CA PHE A 454 -17.14 -19.21 -33.31
C PHE A 454 -16.29 -18.86 -34.53
N CYS A 455 -14.98 -18.67 -34.37
CA CYS A 455 -14.08 -18.41 -35.49
C CYS A 455 -14.00 -19.57 -36.48
N GLY A 456 -14.04 -20.82 -35.98
CA GLY A 456 -14.13 -22.03 -36.82
C GLY A 456 -15.41 -22.06 -37.66
N VAL A 457 -16.57 -21.93 -37.02
CA VAL A 457 -17.88 -21.89 -37.70
C VAL A 457 -17.96 -20.71 -38.68
N LEU A 458 -17.48 -19.53 -38.31
CA LEU A 458 -17.49 -18.38 -39.21
C LEU A 458 -16.62 -18.61 -40.45
N ALA A 459 -15.45 -19.24 -40.27
CA ALA A 459 -14.58 -19.58 -41.39
C ALA A 459 -15.22 -20.63 -42.31
N HIS A 460 -15.87 -21.65 -41.73
CA HIS A 460 -16.67 -22.65 -42.43
C HIS A 460 -17.73 -22.00 -43.32
N GLU A 461 -18.60 -21.18 -42.72
CA GLU A 461 -19.72 -20.57 -43.44
C GLU A 461 -19.28 -19.57 -44.51
N ARG A 462 -18.19 -18.84 -44.26
CA ARG A 462 -17.60 -17.96 -45.28
C ARG A 462 -17.12 -18.75 -46.48
N GLN A 463 -16.68 -19.99 -46.28
CA GLN A 463 -16.21 -20.83 -47.37
C GLN A 463 -17.37 -21.23 -48.28
N HIS A 464 -18.47 -21.71 -47.69
CA HIS A 464 -19.70 -22.01 -48.43
C HIS A 464 -20.23 -20.78 -49.17
N ALA A 465 -20.31 -19.63 -48.49
CA ALA A 465 -20.80 -18.39 -49.08
C ALA A 465 -19.98 -17.90 -50.29
N ASN A 466 -18.67 -18.18 -50.31
CA ASN A 466 -17.75 -17.73 -51.35
C ASN A 466 -17.51 -18.74 -52.48
N GLN A 467 -17.60 -20.05 -52.21
CA GLN A 467 -17.24 -21.09 -53.17
C GLN A 467 -18.40 -21.92 -53.68
N GLN A 468 -19.52 -22.02 -52.95
CA GLN A 468 -20.68 -22.73 -53.47
C GLN A 468 -21.31 -21.95 -54.61
N THR A 469 -21.64 -22.64 -55.70
CA THR A 469 -22.35 -22.05 -56.84
C THR A 469 -23.75 -22.62 -56.95
N ASN A 470 -24.74 -21.78 -57.29
CA ASN A 470 -26.15 -22.18 -57.37
C ASN A 470 -26.45 -23.30 -58.38
N ALA A 471 -25.57 -23.51 -59.37
CA ALA A 471 -25.73 -24.52 -60.42
C ALA A 471 -24.76 -25.71 -60.27
N GLY A 472 -23.88 -25.70 -59.27
CA GLY A 472 -22.65 -26.50 -59.27
C GLY A 472 -21.71 -26.07 -60.42
N PRO A 473 -20.39 -26.29 -60.32
CA PRO A 473 -19.54 -26.21 -61.51
C PRO A 473 -20.01 -27.26 -62.56
N PRO A 474 -19.72 -27.05 -63.86
CA PRO A 474 -20.08 -28.01 -64.92
C PRO A 474 -19.55 -29.44 -64.72
N THR A 475 -18.61 -29.62 -63.79
CA THR A 475 -17.94 -30.87 -63.44
C THR A 475 -18.04 -31.22 -61.96
N ASP A 476 -19.09 -30.74 -61.27
CA ASP A 476 -19.44 -31.12 -59.90
C ASP A 476 -19.85 -32.60 -59.84
N ARG A 477 -18.87 -33.49 -59.70
CA ARG A 477 -19.06 -34.93 -59.96
C ARG A 477 -19.75 -35.64 -58.80
N ASP A 478 -19.71 -35.07 -57.62
CA ASP A 478 -20.37 -35.56 -56.42
C ASP A 478 -21.58 -34.72 -55.98
N SER A 479 -21.82 -33.58 -56.64
CA SER A 479 -22.98 -32.71 -56.44
C SER A 479 -23.01 -31.99 -55.09
N ASP A 480 -21.85 -31.75 -54.49
CA ASP A 480 -21.70 -30.97 -53.25
C ASP A 480 -21.75 -29.45 -53.49
N ARG A 481 -21.69 -29.02 -54.76
CA ARG A 481 -21.77 -27.62 -55.24
C ARG A 481 -20.55 -26.76 -54.94
N LEU A 482 -19.46 -27.35 -54.44
CA LEU A 482 -18.16 -26.69 -54.32
C LEU A 482 -17.47 -26.61 -55.68
N SER A 483 -16.48 -25.72 -55.82
CA SER A 483 -15.73 -25.61 -57.07
C SER A 483 -14.60 -26.65 -57.15
N ASN A 484 -14.44 -27.35 -58.28
CA ASN A 484 -13.33 -28.32 -58.44
C ASN A 484 -11.93 -27.70 -58.20
N THR A 485 -11.79 -26.39 -58.42
CA THR A 485 -10.53 -25.65 -58.12
C THR A 485 -10.29 -25.55 -56.62
N PHE A 486 -11.35 -25.29 -55.84
CA PHE A 486 -11.28 -25.32 -54.39
C PHE A 486 -11.01 -26.73 -53.88
N GLU A 487 -11.67 -27.72 -54.45
CA GLU A 487 -11.52 -29.13 -54.06
C GLU A 487 -10.09 -29.66 -54.31
N SER A 488 -9.54 -29.33 -55.48
CA SER A 488 -8.22 -29.81 -55.88
C SER A 488 -7.06 -29.08 -55.18
N ASN A 489 -7.25 -27.82 -54.78
CA ASN A 489 -6.15 -26.96 -54.30
C ASN A 489 -6.22 -26.61 -52.81
N THR A 490 -7.41 -26.44 -52.25
CA THR A 490 -7.59 -25.93 -50.88
C THR A 490 -8.12 -26.99 -49.93
N SER A 491 -9.13 -27.77 -50.34
CA SER A 491 -9.60 -28.92 -49.54
C SER A 491 -8.67 -30.14 -49.69
N GLN A 492 -8.02 -30.31 -50.85
CA GLN A 492 -7.25 -31.51 -51.22
C GLN A 492 -8.08 -32.79 -51.14
N THR A 493 -9.31 -32.71 -51.64
CA THR A 493 -10.29 -33.80 -51.60
C THR A 493 -10.40 -34.46 -52.95
N ASN A 494 -10.96 -35.67 -53.00
CA ASN A 494 -11.27 -36.30 -54.27
C ASN A 494 -12.52 -35.59 -54.83
N PRO A 495 -12.46 -34.92 -56.01
CA PRO A 495 -13.61 -34.22 -56.59
C PRO A 495 -14.77 -35.13 -57.05
N ASP A 496 -14.64 -36.44 -56.82
CA ASP A 496 -15.64 -37.46 -57.11
C ASP A 496 -16.32 -37.97 -55.83
N ASP A 497 -15.89 -37.50 -54.66
CA ASP A 497 -16.35 -37.94 -53.36
C ASP A 497 -17.15 -36.82 -52.71
N ALA A 498 -18.47 -37.03 -52.60
CA ALA A 498 -19.37 -36.09 -51.91
C ALA A 498 -18.89 -35.84 -50.48
N GLU A 499 -18.07 -36.74 -49.95
CA GLU A 499 -17.39 -36.57 -48.70
C GLU A 499 -15.98 -35.98 -48.96
N SER A 500 -15.81 -34.68 -48.70
CA SER A 500 -14.54 -33.93 -48.76
C SER A 500 -13.44 -34.41 -47.75
N ALA A 501 -13.42 -35.67 -47.30
CA ALA A 501 -12.25 -36.34 -46.71
C ALA A 501 -12.46 -37.85 -46.74
N SER A 502 -11.43 -38.59 -47.17
CA SER A 502 -11.50 -40.05 -47.20
C SER A 502 -11.53 -40.64 -45.77
N GLY A 503 -12.28 -41.72 -45.56
CA GLY A 503 -12.28 -42.49 -44.30
C GLY A 503 -13.38 -42.16 -43.28
N VAL A 504 -14.55 -41.68 -43.74
CA VAL A 504 -15.74 -41.31 -42.93
C VAL A 504 -15.85 -42.08 -41.60
N LEU A 505 -15.75 -41.34 -40.50
CA LEU A 505 -16.01 -41.83 -39.14
C LEU A 505 -17.51 -42.08 -39.00
N GLY A 506 -17.97 -43.25 -39.47
CA GLY A 506 -19.37 -43.63 -39.64
C GLY A 506 -20.39 -42.89 -38.77
N GLY A 507 -21.17 -42.01 -39.40
CA GLY A 507 -22.29 -41.30 -38.80
C GLY A 507 -22.81 -40.27 -39.79
N GLY A 508 -23.98 -40.52 -40.39
CA GLY A 508 -24.58 -39.63 -41.39
C GLY A 508 -24.96 -38.28 -40.78
N TRP A 509 -24.06 -37.31 -40.87
CA TRP A 509 -24.35 -35.91 -40.63
C TRP A 509 -24.94 -35.27 -41.90
N TYR A 510 -25.79 -34.26 -41.69
CA TYR A 510 -26.75 -33.76 -42.69
C TYR A 510 -26.27 -32.54 -43.49
N ASP A 511 -25.06 -32.03 -43.23
CA ASP A 511 -24.30 -31.36 -44.30
C ASP A 511 -23.46 -32.46 -44.96
N ARG A 512 -23.56 -32.60 -46.28
CA ARG A 512 -22.80 -33.59 -47.04
C ARG A 512 -21.49 -32.97 -47.52
N GLU A 513 -20.88 -32.11 -46.69
CA GLU A 513 -19.73 -31.30 -47.09
C GLU A 513 -18.67 -31.46 -46.00
N VAL A 514 -17.63 -32.24 -46.26
CA VAL A 514 -16.58 -32.57 -45.27
C VAL A 514 -15.54 -31.46 -45.15
N TYR A 515 -16.05 -30.23 -45.19
CA TYR A 515 -15.39 -29.13 -44.53
C TYR A 515 -15.76 -29.05 -43.05
N ALA A 516 -16.80 -29.72 -42.55
CA ALA A 516 -17.13 -29.68 -41.11
C ALA A 516 -15.96 -30.21 -40.23
N GLY A 517 -15.02 -29.34 -39.83
CA GLY A 517 -13.77 -29.67 -39.12
C GLY A 517 -12.50 -29.75 -39.98
N GLY A 518 -12.54 -29.29 -41.22
CA GLY A 518 -11.42 -29.29 -42.17
C GLY A 518 -10.34 -28.21 -41.89
N PRO A 519 -9.42 -28.00 -42.86
CA PRO A 519 -8.31 -27.06 -42.72
C PRO A 519 -8.72 -25.60 -42.48
N VAL A 520 -9.90 -25.17 -42.95
CA VAL A 520 -10.36 -23.76 -42.83
C VAL A 520 -10.90 -23.48 -41.43
N GLU A 521 -11.64 -24.41 -40.83
CA GLU A 521 -12.10 -24.34 -39.45
C GLU A 521 -10.91 -24.40 -38.51
N GLN A 522 -9.98 -25.32 -38.75
CA GLN A 522 -8.74 -25.44 -37.97
C GLN A 522 -7.91 -24.15 -38.06
N ALA A 523 -7.80 -23.53 -39.24
CA ALA A 523 -7.16 -22.23 -39.41
C ALA A 523 -7.93 -21.11 -38.69
N GLY A 524 -9.27 -21.10 -38.75
CA GLY A 524 -10.12 -20.17 -38.00
C GLY A 524 -9.95 -20.29 -36.49
N ILE A 525 -9.95 -21.51 -35.97
CA ILE A 525 -9.71 -21.84 -34.57
C ILE A 525 -8.28 -21.43 -34.15
N ALA A 526 -7.27 -21.76 -34.95
CA ALA A 526 -5.88 -21.44 -34.66
C ALA A 526 -5.59 -19.94 -34.72
N SER A 527 -6.32 -19.20 -35.55
CA SER A 527 -6.22 -17.73 -35.65
C SER A 527 -7.07 -16.98 -34.63
N ALA A 528 -7.91 -17.67 -33.86
CA ALA A 528 -8.71 -17.06 -32.82
C ALA A 528 -7.82 -16.49 -31.69
N ASP A 529 -7.84 -15.18 -31.54
CA ASP A 529 -7.20 -14.50 -30.41
C ASP A 529 -7.98 -14.76 -29.12
N LYS A 530 -7.58 -15.78 -28.37
CA LYS A 530 -8.23 -16.15 -27.10
C LYS A 530 -8.19 -15.03 -26.06
N SER A 531 -7.28 -14.05 -26.19
CA SER A 531 -7.29 -12.86 -25.33
C SER A 531 -8.49 -11.94 -25.57
N LYS A 532 -9.40 -12.29 -26.49
CA LYS A 532 -10.64 -11.57 -26.77
C LYS A 532 -11.89 -12.29 -26.25
N ASP A 533 -11.78 -13.46 -25.63
CA ASP A 533 -12.95 -14.16 -25.10
C ASP A 533 -13.31 -13.67 -23.70
N TRP A 534 -14.19 -12.65 -23.62
CA TRP A 534 -14.66 -12.08 -22.36
C TRP A 534 -16.10 -12.46 -22.00
N ALA A 535 -16.60 -13.53 -22.62
CA ALA A 535 -17.90 -14.10 -22.31
C ALA A 535 -17.85 -14.82 -20.95
N TYR A 536 -18.97 -14.79 -20.21
CA TYR A 536 -19.18 -15.58 -18.99
C TYR A 536 -20.39 -16.51 -19.17
N PRO A 537 -20.19 -17.85 -19.17
CA PRO A 537 -18.88 -18.50 -19.24
C PRO A 537 -18.19 -18.26 -20.60
N GLY A 538 -16.89 -18.46 -20.68
CA GLY A 538 -16.06 -18.27 -21.87
C GLY A 538 -14.70 -18.94 -21.67
N SER A 539 -13.79 -18.85 -22.63
CA SER A 539 -12.48 -19.51 -22.49
C SER A 539 -11.60 -18.89 -21.40
N ASN A 540 -11.84 -17.62 -21.06
CA ASN A 540 -11.04 -16.90 -20.06
C ASN A 540 -11.70 -16.86 -18.67
N SER A 541 -12.99 -17.18 -18.54
CA SER A 541 -13.65 -17.26 -17.23
C SER A 541 -13.51 -18.66 -16.63
N GLN A 542 -13.24 -18.78 -15.33
CA GLN A 542 -13.15 -20.08 -14.65
C GLN A 542 -14.37 -20.46 -13.80
#